data_AF-A0A060BPK8-F1
#
_entry.id   AF-A0A060BPK8-F1
#
_cell.length_a   1.000
_cell.length_b   1.000
_cell.length_c   1.000
_cell.angle_alpha   90.00
_cell.angle_beta   90.00
_cell.angle_gamma   90.00
#
_symmetry.space_group_name_H-M   'P 1'
#
loop_
_entity.id
_entity.type
_entity.pdbx_description
1 polymer ?
#
loop_
_entity_poly.entity_id
_entity_poly.type
_entity_poly.pdbx_seq_one_letter_code
_entity_poly.pdbx_strand_id
1 'polypeptide(L)'
;MWHVHNEYGVPVFECYCPTSVASFRVWLQRRYGDLEALNTAWGTLFWGQVYSAWDQIDAPRRSGTAVNPAQQLDFQRFCNDELLECYRIERDAIREHSQA
;
A
#
# COMPACT_ATOMS: atom_id res chain seq x y z
N MET A 1 -12.38 -27.22 11.02
CA MET A 1 -11.70 -26.67 9.82
C MET A 1 -12.26 -25.29 9.55
N TRP A 2 -11.42 -24.29 9.31
CA TRP A 2 -11.82 -22.90 9.05
C TRP A 2 -11.41 -22.47 7.64
N HIS A 3 -12.25 -21.64 7.02
CA HIS A 3 -11.91 -20.85 5.84
C HIS A 3 -11.79 -19.39 6.30
N VAL A 4 -10.68 -18.72 5.97
CA VAL A 4 -10.39 -17.36 6.44
C VAL A 4 -10.89 -16.37 5.39
N HIS A 5 -11.74 -15.42 5.81
CA HIS A 5 -12.43 -14.46 4.93
C HIS A 5 -13.24 -15.15 3.80
N ASN A 6 -13.66 -14.36 2.81
CA ASN A 6 -14.17 -14.81 1.52
C ASN A 6 -13.60 -13.89 0.42
N GLU A 7 -12.79 -14.42 -0.49
CA GLU A 7 -12.27 -13.70 -1.67
C GLU A 7 -11.57 -12.36 -1.36
N TYR A 8 -10.41 -12.40 -0.69
CA TYR A 8 -9.61 -11.18 -0.48
C TYR A 8 -9.37 -10.41 -1.78
N GLY A 9 -9.58 -9.09 -1.72
CA GLY A 9 -9.43 -8.19 -2.86
C GLY A 9 -10.64 -8.10 -3.79
N VAL A 10 -11.73 -8.84 -3.53
CA VAL A 10 -12.96 -8.80 -4.35
C VAL A 10 -14.15 -8.32 -3.53
N PRO A 11 -14.95 -7.36 -4.04
CA PRO A 11 -14.75 -6.57 -5.27
C PRO A 11 -13.80 -5.39 -5.10
N VAL A 12 -13.19 -5.23 -3.92
CA VAL A 12 -12.35 -4.08 -3.56
C VAL A 12 -10.94 -4.53 -3.22
N PHE A 13 -10.00 -4.28 -4.15
CA PHE A 13 -8.57 -4.48 -3.94
C PHE A 13 -7.88 -3.20 -3.44
N GLU A 14 -8.34 -2.04 -3.91
CA GLU A 14 -7.72 -0.75 -3.67
C GLU A 14 -8.63 0.15 -2.83
N CYS A 15 -8.07 0.77 -1.79
CA CYS A 15 -8.77 1.76 -0.97
C CYS A 15 -7.99 3.08 -0.94
N TYR A 16 -8.70 4.17 -1.23
CA TYR A 16 -8.13 5.50 -1.42
C TYR A 16 -8.51 6.48 -0.29
N CYS A 17 -9.02 5.96 0.83
CA CYS A 17 -9.44 6.77 1.97
C CYS A 17 -8.24 7.35 2.74
N PRO A 18 -8.43 8.36 3.60
CA PRO A 18 -7.33 8.97 4.35
C PRO A 18 -6.50 7.98 5.16
N THR A 19 -7.14 6.96 5.74
CA THR A 19 -6.44 5.90 6.50
C THR A 19 -5.50 5.10 5.61
N SER A 20 -5.96 4.64 4.43
CA SER A 20 -5.12 3.87 3.50
C SER A 20 -3.97 4.70 2.96
N VAL A 21 -4.15 6.00 2.72
CA VAL A 21 -3.07 6.90 2.30
C VAL A 21 -2.03 7.08 3.41
N ALA A 22 -2.47 7.21 4.67
CA ALA A 22 -1.56 7.27 5.81
C ALA A 22 -0.75 5.96 5.96
N SER A 23 -1.41 4.80 5.85
CA SER A 23 -0.72 3.49 5.88
C SER A 23 0.24 3.32 4.70
N PHE A 24 -0.13 3.78 3.50
CA PHE A 24 0.74 3.73 2.33
C PHE A 24 2.04 4.52 2.56
N ARG A 25 1.96 5.71 3.18
CA ARG A 25 3.16 6.49 3.54
C ARG A 25 4.06 5.74 4.53
N VAL A 26 3.49 5.05 5.50
CA VAL A 26 4.24 4.22 6.45
C VAL A 26 4.89 3.03 5.75
N TRP A 27 4.16 2.39 4.83
CA TRP A 27 4.69 1.29 4.01
C TRP A 27 5.88 1.75 3.16
N LEU A 28 5.78 2.93 2.53
CA LEU A 28 6.88 3.52 1.75
C LEU A 28 8.09 3.86 2.62
N GLN A 29 7.88 4.42 3.82
CA GLN A 29 8.95 4.69 4.77
C GLN A 29 9.72 3.41 5.14
N ARG A 30 9.00 2.30 5.39
CA ARG A 30 9.64 1.00 5.68
C ARG A 30 10.41 0.45 4.49
N ARG A 31 9.89 0.67 3.28
CA ARG A 31 10.49 0.16 2.03
C ARG A 31 11.74 0.92 1.61
N TYR A 32 11.71 2.25 1.70
CA TYR A 32 12.72 3.14 1.14
C TYR A 32 13.64 3.77 2.19
N GLY A 33 13.22 3.82 3.45
CA GLY A 33 13.95 4.47 4.54
C GLY A 33 13.80 6.00 4.51
N ASP A 34 14.14 6.63 3.39
CA ASP A 34 14.08 8.08 3.19
C ASP A 34 13.47 8.49 1.83
N LEU A 35 13.23 9.80 1.68
CA LEU A 35 12.65 10.37 0.47
C LEU A 35 13.65 10.44 -0.68
N GLU A 36 14.95 10.50 -0.43
CA GLU A 36 15.95 10.52 -1.51
C GLU A 36 15.91 9.19 -2.26
N ALA A 37 15.96 8.08 -1.53
CA ALA A 37 15.84 6.73 -2.08
C ALA A 37 14.52 6.52 -2.84
N LEU A 38 13.40 7.01 -2.29
CA LEU A 38 12.09 6.96 -2.99
C LEU A 38 12.11 7.78 -4.27
N ASN A 39 12.55 9.04 -4.21
CA ASN A 39 12.59 9.93 -5.37
C ASN A 39 13.47 9.37 -6.49
N THR A 40 14.62 8.79 -6.16
CA THR A 40 15.49 8.09 -7.11
C THR A 40 14.80 6.86 -7.69
N ALA A 41 14.19 6.02 -6.87
CA ALA A 41 13.53 4.79 -7.33
C ALA A 41 12.32 5.06 -8.23
N TRP A 42 11.56 6.12 -7.95
CA TRP A 42 10.40 6.52 -8.74
C TRP A 42 10.75 7.44 -9.91
N GLY A 43 12.00 7.90 -10.01
CA GLY A 43 12.44 8.81 -11.07
C GLY A 43 11.70 10.16 -11.03
N THR A 44 11.41 10.69 -9.84
CA THR A 44 10.53 11.85 -9.63
C THR A 44 11.07 13.17 -10.18
N LEU A 45 12.33 13.21 -10.63
CA LEU A 45 12.85 14.35 -11.40
C LEU A 45 12.06 14.56 -12.70
N PHE A 46 11.54 13.48 -13.30
CA PHE A 46 10.70 13.58 -14.48
C PHE A 46 9.41 14.33 -14.15
N TRP A 47 9.12 15.37 -14.93
CA TRP A 47 7.99 16.29 -14.71
C TRP A 47 7.96 16.96 -13.31
N GLY A 48 9.07 17.00 -12.59
CA GLY A 48 9.18 17.72 -11.32
C GLY A 48 8.31 17.16 -10.19
N GLN A 49 8.11 15.84 -10.15
CA GLN A 49 7.34 15.13 -9.13
C GLN A 49 8.09 14.94 -7.79
N VAL A 50 9.16 15.69 -7.54
CA VAL A 50 10.05 15.49 -6.38
C VAL A 50 9.30 15.74 -5.07
N TYR A 51 9.33 14.76 -4.17
CA TYR A 51 8.76 14.87 -2.84
C TYR A 51 9.80 15.33 -1.82
N SER A 52 9.45 16.33 -1.02
CA SER A 52 10.28 16.88 0.06
C SER A 52 9.77 16.52 1.46
N ALA A 53 8.54 16.03 1.55
CA ALA A 53 7.93 15.52 2.78
C ALA A 53 7.01 14.32 2.48
N TRP A 54 6.89 13.38 3.42
CA TRP A 54 6.08 12.17 3.25
C TRP A 54 4.58 12.45 3.11
N ASP A 55 4.10 13.54 3.71
CA ASP A 55 2.69 13.96 3.66
C ASP A 55 2.28 14.54 2.28
N GLN A 56 3.24 14.84 1.42
CA GLN A 56 3.00 15.23 0.02
C GLN A 56 2.63 14.04 -0.87
N ILE A 57 2.95 12.81 -0.45
CA ILE A 57 2.65 11.59 -1.21
C ILE A 57 1.18 11.22 -0.99
N ASP A 58 0.42 11.08 -2.07
CA ASP A 58 -0.93 10.52 -2.06
C ASP A 58 -0.94 9.14 -2.75
N ALA A 59 -2.04 8.41 -2.66
CA ALA A 59 -2.29 7.24 -3.50
C ALA A 59 -2.33 7.66 -4.99
N PRO A 60 -1.99 6.77 -5.94
CA PRO A 60 -2.04 7.05 -7.37
C PRO A 60 -3.49 7.21 -7.85
N ARG A 61 -4.05 8.42 -7.71
CA ARG A 61 -5.41 8.76 -8.13
C ARG A 61 -5.51 8.99 -9.63
N ARG A 62 -6.75 9.09 -10.12
CA ARG A 62 -7.02 9.54 -11.48
C ARG A 62 -6.42 10.94 -11.69
N SER A 63 -5.58 11.05 -12.71
CA SER A 63 -4.92 12.29 -13.12
C SER A 63 -5.35 12.66 -14.56
N GLY A 64 -5.15 13.92 -14.94
CA GLY A 64 -5.36 14.39 -16.32
C GLY A 64 -4.32 13.85 -17.31
N THR A 65 -3.29 13.18 -16.83
CA THR A 65 -2.23 12.53 -17.62
C THR A 65 -1.79 11.22 -16.97
N ALA A 66 -0.76 10.56 -17.51
CA ALA A 66 -0.16 9.36 -16.93
C ALA A 66 0.33 9.61 -15.50
N VAL A 67 -0.02 8.69 -14.59
CA VAL A 67 0.51 8.65 -13.22
C VAL A 67 1.86 7.91 -13.24
N ASN A 68 2.75 8.25 -12.32
CA ASN A 68 4.04 7.59 -12.21
C ASN A 68 3.87 6.06 -12.07
N PRO A 69 4.42 5.25 -13.00
CA PRO A 69 4.21 3.80 -12.99
C PRO A 69 4.86 3.12 -11.78
N ALA A 70 5.94 3.68 -11.22
CA ALA A 70 6.56 3.15 -10.01
C ALA A 70 5.65 3.36 -8.79
N GLN A 71 5.02 4.53 -8.67
CA GLN A 71 4.02 4.80 -7.64
C GLN A 71 2.80 3.87 -7.77
N GLN A 72 2.31 3.66 -8.99
CA GLN A 72 1.20 2.72 -9.25
C GLN A 72 1.56 1.30 -8.80
N LEU A 73 2.73 0.80 -9.20
CA LEU A 73 3.20 -0.53 -8.83
C LEU A 73 3.37 -0.69 -7.31
N ASP A 74 3.92 0.31 -6.65
CA ASP A 74 4.09 0.26 -5.20
C ASP A 74 2.75 0.35 -4.47
N PHE A 75 1.76 1.06 -5.00
CA PHE A 75 0.42 1.04 -4.44
C PHE A 75 -0.23 -0.34 -4.58
N GLN A 76 -0.06 -1.04 -5.71
CA GLN A 76 -0.52 -2.42 -5.88
C GLN A 76 0.13 -3.36 -4.87
N ARG A 77 1.45 -3.23 -4.67
CA ARG A 77 2.21 -4.02 -3.69
C ARG A 77 1.74 -3.74 -2.27
N PHE A 78 1.55 -2.48 -1.92
CA PHE A 78 0.97 -2.05 -0.66
C PHE A 78 -0.42 -2.68 -0.44
N CYS A 79 -1.34 -2.59 -1.40
CA CYS A 79 -2.67 -3.19 -1.28
C CYS A 79 -2.62 -4.71 -1.05
N ASN A 80 -1.72 -5.41 -1.76
CA ASN A 80 -1.49 -6.84 -1.54
C ASN A 80 -0.96 -7.12 -0.13
N ASP A 81 0.00 -6.34 0.35
CA ASP A 81 0.60 -6.54 1.68
C ASP A 81 -0.43 -6.28 2.80
N GLU A 82 -1.30 -5.27 2.65
CA GLU A 82 -2.38 -5.00 3.60
C GLU A 82 -3.41 -6.15 3.63
N LEU A 83 -3.78 -6.71 2.48
CA LEU A 83 -4.66 -7.88 2.42
C LEU A 83 -4.02 -9.12 3.08
N LEU A 84 -2.72 -9.33 2.85
CA LEU A 84 -1.97 -10.40 3.50
C LEU A 84 -1.91 -10.19 5.02
N GLU A 85 -1.82 -8.95 5.48
CA GLU A 85 -1.83 -8.63 6.91
C GLU A 85 -3.20 -8.89 7.54
N CYS A 86 -4.30 -8.50 6.88
CA CYS A 86 -5.66 -8.88 7.31
C CYS A 86 -5.79 -10.40 7.46
N TYR A 87 -5.31 -11.16 6.47
CA TYR A 87 -5.31 -12.63 6.55
C TYR A 87 -4.51 -13.15 7.75
N ARG A 88 -3.32 -12.60 8.01
CA ARG A 88 -2.47 -13.03 9.13
C ARG A 88 -3.17 -12.76 10.47
N ILE A 89 -3.76 -11.58 10.64
CA ILE A 89 -4.51 -11.20 11.84
C ILE A 89 -5.66 -12.18 12.09
N GLU A 90 -6.50 -12.44 11.08
CA GLU A 90 -7.63 -13.36 11.22
C GLU A 90 -7.18 -14.81 11.48
N ARG A 91 -6.18 -15.29 10.72
CA ARG A 91 -5.60 -16.62 10.90
C ARG A 91 -5.04 -16.81 12.30
N ASP A 92 -4.31 -15.82 12.80
CA ASP A 92 -3.65 -15.91 14.11
C ASP A 92 -4.67 -15.87 15.25
N ALA A 93 -5.71 -15.03 15.14
CA ALA A 93 -6.84 -15.06 16.08
C ALA A 93 -7.58 -16.41 16.09
N ILE A 94 -7.81 -17.02 14.92
CA ILE A 94 -8.41 -18.36 14.82
C ILE A 94 -7.53 -19.40 15.51
N ARG A 95 -6.21 -19.38 15.28
CA ARG A 95 -5.25 -20.30 15.91
C ARG A 95 -5.21 -20.15 17.43
N GLU A 96 -5.32 -18.93 17.93
CA GLU A 96 -5.32 -18.64 19.36
C GLU A 96 -6.59 -19.18 20.05
N HIS A 97 -7.75 -19.06 19.41
CA HIS A 97 -9.03 -19.32 20.06
C HIS A 97 -9.74 -20.60 19.63
N SER A 98 -9.30 -21.26 18.56
CA SER A 98 -9.82 -22.56 18.15
C SER A 98 -8.89 -23.67 18.64
N GLN A 99 -9.28 -24.35 19.72
CA GLN A 99 -8.64 -25.62 20.07
C GLN A 99 -8.86 -26.64 18.93
N ALA A 100 -7.85 -27.45 18.65
CA ALA A 100 -7.87 -28.48 17.62
C ALA A 100 -9.01 -29.48 17.82
#